data_AF-A0A937GBI7-F1
#
_entry.id   AF-A0A937GBI7-F1
#
_cell.length_a   1.000
_cell.length_b   1.000
_cell.length_c   1.000
_cell.angle_alpha   90.00
_cell.angle_beta   90.00
_cell.angle_gamma   90.00
#
_symmetry.space_group_name_H-M   'P 1'
#
loop_
_entity.id
_entity.type
_entity.pdbx_description
1 polymer ?
#
loop_
_entity_poly.entity_id
_entity_poly.type
_entity_poly.pdbx_seq_one_letter_code
_entity_poly.pdbx_strand_id
1 'polypeptide(L)' 'MARIDVPDGDGQEAKRIWKLAPHVGEGLHAMGTAMYERCSIPIREREAMRMRIAQLNQCHV' A
#
# COMPACT_ATOMS: atom_id res chain seq x y z
N MET A 1 -14.70 -5.86 10.62
CA MET A 1 -14.16 -5.75 9.26
C MET A 1 -14.75 -6.87 8.43
N ALA A 2 -15.21 -6.59 7.22
CA ALA A 2 -15.58 -7.66 6.29
C ALA A 2 -14.37 -8.57 6.10
N ARG A 3 -14.52 -9.85 6.42
CA ARG A 3 -13.48 -10.85 6.16
C ARG A 3 -13.47 -11.07 4.65
N ILE A 4 -12.41 -10.63 3.99
CA ILE A 4 -12.14 -10.93 2.58
C ILE A 4 -11.27 -12.17 2.59
N ASP A 5 -11.72 -13.25 1.93
CA ASP A 5 -10.91 -14.46 1.80
C ASP A 5 -9.79 -14.19 0.78
N VAL A 6 -8.57 -14.00 1.30
CA VAL A 6 -7.39 -13.76 0.47
C VAL A 6 -6.80 -15.11 0.04
N PRO A 7 -6.61 -15.37 -1.27
CA PRO A 7 -6.04 -16.62 -1.73
C PRO A 7 -4.64 -16.88 -1.18
N ASP A 8 -4.35 -18.16 -0.91
CA ASP A 8 -3.02 -18.60 -0.49
C ASP A 8 -1.93 -18.29 -1.53
N GLY A 9 -0.68 -18.29 -1.07
CA GLY A 9 0.52 -18.12 -1.89
C GLY A 9 1.57 -17.27 -1.21
N ASP A 10 2.63 -16.94 -1.93
CA ASP A 10 3.80 -16.29 -1.34
C ASP A 10 3.60 -14.79 -1.05
N GLY A 11 4.35 -14.29 -0.07
CA GLY A 11 4.38 -12.86 0.31
C GLY A 11 3.37 -12.45 1.37
N GLN A 12 3.30 -11.14 1.63
CA GLN A 12 2.38 -10.56 2.62
C GLN A 12 0.93 -10.60 2.11
N GLU A 13 -0.02 -10.85 3.02
CA GLU A 13 -1.45 -10.89 2.71
C GLU A 13 -1.95 -9.61 2.01
N ALA A 14 -1.48 -8.43 2.46
CA ALA A 14 -1.79 -7.14 1.85
C ALA A 14 -1.33 -7.00 0.39
N LYS A 15 -0.36 -7.83 -0.06
CA LYS A 15 0.00 -7.93 -1.48
C LYS A 15 -0.89 -8.94 -2.21
N ARG A 16 -1.25 -10.04 -1.55
CA ARG A 16 -2.08 -11.11 -2.13
C ARG A 16 -3.53 -10.69 -2.34
N ILE A 17 -4.05 -9.74 -1.58
CA ILE A 17 -5.42 -9.22 -1.76
C ILE A 17 -5.66 -8.72 -3.20
N TRP A 18 -4.63 -8.17 -3.86
CA TRP A 18 -4.73 -7.70 -5.24
C TRP A 18 -4.81 -8.80 -6.28
N LYS A 19 -4.60 -10.08 -5.91
CA LYS A 19 -4.94 -11.22 -6.78
C LYS A 19 -6.45 -11.27 -7.08
N LEU A 20 -7.29 -10.73 -6.19
CA LEU A 20 -8.74 -10.62 -6.40
C LEU A 20 -9.12 -9.49 -7.37
N ALA A 21 -8.21 -8.55 -7.63
CA ALA A 21 -8.43 -7.39 -8.49
C ALA A 21 -7.13 -7.02 -9.25
N PRO A 22 -6.69 -7.82 -10.22
CA PRO A 22 -5.34 -7.73 -10.80
C PRO A 22 -5.04 -6.38 -11.46
N HIS A 23 -5.99 -5.81 -12.21
CA HIS A 23 -5.80 -4.49 -12.84
C HIS A 23 -5.68 -3.34 -11.82
N VAL A 24 -6.35 -3.47 -10.67
CA VAL A 24 -6.16 -2.52 -9.55
C VAL A 24 -4.76 -2.71 -8.95
N GLY A 25 -4.32 -3.96 -8.83
CA GLY A 25 -2.97 -4.30 -8.40
C GLY A 25 -1.88 -3.67 -9.26
N GLU A 26 -2.04 -3.69 -10.59
CA GLU A 26 -1.11 -3.03 -11.54
C GLU A 26 -1.01 -1.53 -11.28
N GLY A 27 -2.14 -0.85 -11.12
CA GLY A 27 -2.18 0.58 -10.82
C GLY A 27 -1.54 0.93 -9.47
N LEU A 28 -1.81 0.13 -8.44
CA LEU A 28 -1.22 0.32 -7.11
C LEU A 28 0.27 0.03 -7.08
N HIS A 29 0.75 -0.93 -7.89
CA HIS A 29 2.18 -1.16 -8.05
C HIS A 29 2.86 0.06 -8.68
N ALA A 30 2.30 0.60 -9.78
CA ALA A 30 2.82 1.80 -10.43
C ALA A 30 2.82 3.02 -9.49
N MET A 31 1.76 3.19 -8.70
CA MET A 31 1.69 4.22 -7.65
C MET A 31 2.79 4.00 -6.59
N GLY A 32 3.01 2.77 -6.15
CA GLY A 32 4.06 2.41 -5.21
C GLY A 32 5.45 2.82 -5.72
N THR A 33 5.79 2.45 -6.95
CA THR A 33 7.04 2.84 -7.60
C THR A 33 7.19 4.36 -7.69
N ALA A 34 6.13 5.07 -8.07
CA ALA A 34 6.15 6.53 -8.14
C ALA A 34 6.45 7.16 -6.75
N MET A 35 5.85 6.64 -5.68
CA MET A 35 5.98 7.19 -4.33
C MET A 35 7.29 6.83 -3.63
N TYR A 36 7.76 5.58 -3.75
CA TYR A 36 8.90 5.10 -2.98
C TYR A 36 10.24 5.21 -3.71
N GLU A 37 10.23 5.14 -5.04
CA GLU A 37 11.46 5.10 -5.85
C GLU A 37 11.69 6.39 -6.66
N ARG A 38 10.63 7.03 -7.14
CA ARG A 38 10.73 8.19 -8.06
C ARG A 38 10.26 9.51 -7.47
N CYS A 39 9.81 9.52 -6.22
CA CYS A 39 9.31 10.73 -5.57
C CYS A 39 10.46 11.71 -5.32
N SER A 40 10.25 12.98 -5.68
CA SER A 40 11.22 14.06 -5.49
C SER A 40 11.34 14.52 -4.03
N ILE A 41 10.42 14.10 -3.16
CA ILE A 41 10.39 14.47 -1.75
C ILE A 41 11.38 13.60 -0.97
N PRO A 42 12.23 14.18 -0.09
CA PRO A 42 13.15 13.41 0.74
C PRO A 42 12.44 12.33 1.56
N ILE A 43 13.11 11.20 1.75
CA ILE A 43 12.55 10.02 2.44
C ILE A 43 11.96 10.38 3.80
N ARG A 44 12.64 11.23 4.60
CA ARG A 44 12.17 11.63 5.93
C ARG A 44 10.86 12.42 5.89
N GLU A 45 10.74 13.35 4.96
CA GLU A 45 9.52 14.14 4.77
C GLU A 45 8.37 13.27 4.26
N ARG A 46 8.67 12.37 3.32
CA ARG A 46 7.69 11.41 2.80
C ARG A 46 7.13 10.49 3.88
N GLU A 47 7.99 9.91 4.72
CA GLU A 47 7.55 9.07 5.82
C GLU A 47 6.77 9.86 6.88
N ALA A 48 7.16 11.10 7.18
CA ALA A 48 6.40 11.97 8.08
C ALA A 48 4.98 12.23 7.55
N MET A 49 4.83 12.52 6.25
CA MET A 49 3.52 12.68 5.63
C MET A 49 2.71 11.38 5.67
N ARG A 50 3.31 10.23 5.33
CA ARG A 50 2.64 8.92 5.36
C ARG A 50 2.11 8.59 6.76
N MET A 51 2.93 8.81 7.79
CA MET A 51 2.53 8.60 9.18
C MET A 51 1.42 9.56 9.61
N ARG A 52 1.49 10.82 9.22
CA ARG A 52 0.43 11.80 9.52
C ARG A 52 -0.90 11.40 8.88
N ILE A 53 -0.89 10.96 7.63
CA ILE A 53 -2.08 10.45 6.93
C ILE A 53 -2.64 9.22 7.66
N ALA A 54 -1.79 8.27 8.08
CA ALA A 54 -2.22 7.10 8.82
C ALA A 54 -2.91 7.47 10.14
N GLN A 55 -2.34 8.40 10.91
CA GLN A 55 -2.95 8.90 12.15
C GLN A 55 -4.30 9.58 11.92
N LEU A 56 -4.40 10.44 10.89
CA LEU A 56 -5.66 11.11 10.54
C LEU A 56 -6.76 10.12 10.17
N ASN A 57 -6.40 8.99 9.58
CA ASN A 57 -7.34 7.92 9.21
C ASN A 57 -7.50 6.85 10.30
N GLN A 58 -6.92 7.04 11.49
CA GLN A 58 -6.93 6.04 12.58
C GLN A 58 -6.47 4.65 12.09
N CYS A 59 -5.51 4.65 11.16
CA CYS A 59 -4.90 3.45 10.61
C CYS A 59 -3.82 2.98 11.59
N HIS A 60 -4.21 2.05 12.46
CA HIS A 60 -3.33 1.36 13.38
C HIS A 60 -2.70 0.19 12.62
N VAL A 61 -1.50 0.41 12.08
CA VAL A 61 -0.71 -0.61 11.36
C VAL A 61 -0.04 -1.54 12.36
#